data_AF-A0A938PEY9-F1
#
_entry.id   AF-A0A938PEY9-F1
#
_cell.length_a   1.000
_cell.length_b   1.000
_cell.length_c   1.000
_cell.angle_alpha   90.00
_cell.angle_beta   90.00
_cell.angle_gamma   90.00
#
_symmetry.space_group_name_H-M   'P 1'
#
loop_
_entity.id
_entity.type
_entity.pdbx_description
1 polymer ?
#
loop_
_entity_poly.entity_id
_entity_poly.type
_entity_poly.pdbx_seq_one_letter_code
_entity_poly.pdbx_strand_id
1 'polypeptide(L)'
;KRGDSSFESYIKELEYIRYRDGIKDDYLSRLHYFSEWIENNEEKGILRNVSRELGGNKFLTQSISFMSSNPKLYTKLKSKEDIARLKQIESQLNSREVFYIDKNQLASKNMINKIEDGDIIALVAADSSLDVTHTTIAIKQNDNVYLLHAPKPGTKVQITEKHLINYIRDNKSVKGIMVVRLIE
;
A
#
# COMPACT_ATOMS: atom_id res chain seq x y z
N LYS A 1 -10.66 0.12 18.71
CA LYS A 1 -11.87 0.44 17.89
C LYS A 1 -12.71 1.57 18.52
N ARG A 2 -13.22 2.54 17.73
CA ARG A 2 -14.09 3.63 18.25
C ARG A 2 -15.54 3.22 18.59
N GLY A 3 -15.90 1.94 18.48
CA GLY A 3 -17.15 1.37 19.01
C GLY A 3 -18.44 1.74 18.27
N ASP A 4 -18.44 2.81 17.47
CA ASP A 4 -19.59 3.26 16.68
C ASP A 4 -19.48 2.81 15.21
N SER A 5 -20.51 2.08 14.74
CA SER A 5 -20.64 1.59 13.36
C SER A 5 -21.63 2.40 12.52
N SER A 6 -22.00 3.61 12.95
CA SER A 6 -22.84 4.52 12.18
C SER A 6 -22.19 4.93 10.84
N PHE A 7 -23.01 5.31 9.87
CA PHE A 7 -22.52 5.83 8.59
C PHE A 7 -21.66 7.09 8.78
N GLU A 8 -22.02 7.95 9.75
CA GLU A 8 -21.26 9.15 10.08
C GLU A 8 -19.87 8.82 10.61
N SER A 9 -19.77 7.84 11.52
CA SER A 9 -18.48 7.36 12.01
C SER A 9 -17.67 6.70 10.90
N TYR A 10 -18.29 5.93 10.01
CA TYR A 10 -17.61 5.40 8.83
C TYR A 10 -16.99 6.50 7.95
N ILE A 11 -17.73 7.59 7.66
CA ILE A 11 -17.20 8.70 6.85
C ILE A 11 -16.03 9.40 7.55
N LYS A 12 -16.12 9.58 8.87
CA LYS A 12 -15.02 10.16 9.67
C LYS A 12 -13.77 9.27 9.65
N GLU A 13 -13.93 7.96 9.84
CA GLU A 13 -12.80 7.02 9.75
C GLU A 13 -12.20 6.98 8.35
N LEU A 14 -13.05 7.04 7.31
CA LEU A 14 -12.59 7.05 5.93
C LEU A 14 -11.76 8.30 5.61
N GLU A 15 -12.18 9.47 6.09
CA GLU A 15 -11.42 10.70 5.97
C GLU A 15 -10.11 10.62 6.76
N TYR A 16 -10.19 10.19 8.03
CA TYR A 16 -9.04 10.05 8.91
C TYR A 16 -7.95 9.16 8.32
N ILE A 17 -8.32 8.05 7.66
CA ILE A 17 -7.39 7.10 7.06
C ILE A 17 -6.83 7.58 5.71
N ARG A 18 -7.61 8.33 4.93
CA ARG A 18 -7.30 8.65 3.52
C ARG A 18 -6.46 9.91 3.33
N TYR A 19 -6.45 10.81 4.31
CA TYR A 19 -5.74 12.08 4.24
C TYR A 19 -4.61 12.14 5.26
N ARG A 20 -3.55 12.88 4.92
CA ARG A 20 -2.39 13.11 5.79
C ARG A 20 -2.87 13.74 7.08
N ASP A 21 -2.53 13.11 8.20
CA ASP A 21 -2.94 13.49 9.57
C ASP A 21 -4.47 13.54 9.77
N GLY A 22 -5.22 12.94 8.86
CA GLY A 22 -6.68 12.99 8.83
C GLY A 22 -7.26 14.33 8.40
N ILE A 23 -6.46 15.23 7.82
CA ILE A 23 -6.89 16.58 7.43
C ILE A 23 -7.13 16.63 5.92
N LYS A 24 -8.40 16.67 5.52
CA LYS A 24 -8.79 16.89 4.12
C LYS A 24 -8.77 18.38 3.80
N ASP A 25 -7.72 18.81 3.11
CA ASP A 25 -7.54 20.20 2.66
C ASP A 25 -7.71 20.31 1.14
N ASP A 26 -6.79 19.71 0.38
CA ASP A 26 -6.81 19.74 -1.08
C ASP A 26 -6.46 18.38 -1.72
N TYR A 27 -6.20 18.37 -3.03
CA TYR A 27 -5.82 17.15 -3.74
C TYR A 27 -4.54 16.51 -3.18
N LEU A 28 -3.54 17.30 -2.77
CA LEU A 28 -2.24 16.81 -2.29
C LEU A 28 -2.23 16.51 -0.78
N SER A 29 -3.30 16.86 -0.05
CA SER A 29 -3.54 16.36 1.30
C SER A 29 -3.89 14.87 1.33
N ARG A 30 -4.37 14.30 0.21
CA ARG A 30 -4.65 12.88 0.09
C ARG A 30 -3.35 12.07 -0.01
N LEU A 31 -3.29 10.94 0.69
CA LEU A 31 -2.18 10.00 0.65
C LEU A 31 -2.24 9.19 -0.66
N HIS A 32 -1.55 9.63 -1.71
CA HIS A 32 -1.60 8.98 -3.04
C HIS A 32 -0.59 7.85 -3.22
N TYR A 33 0.59 7.98 -2.60
CA TYR A 33 1.59 6.91 -2.55
C TYR A 33 1.29 6.01 -1.37
N PHE A 34 1.23 4.69 -1.60
CA PHE A 34 0.71 3.77 -0.58
C PHE A 34 1.70 3.55 0.56
N SER A 35 3.01 3.69 0.34
CA SER A 35 4.02 3.70 1.40
C SER A 35 3.77 4.87 2.36
N GLU A 36 3.43 6.04 1.83
CA GLU A 36 3.01 7.20 2.64
C GLU A 36 1.71 6.90 3.40
N TRP A 37 0.75 6.24 2.73
CA TRP A 37 -0.50 5.84 3.37
C TRP A 37 -0.24 4.89 4.55
N ILE A 38 0.66 3.91 4.40
CA ILE A 38 1.03 2.99 5.48
C ILE A 38 1.62 3.80 6.64
N GLU A 39 2.68 4.55 6.40
CA GLU A 39 3.41 5.27 7.45
C GLU A 39 2.53 6.26 8.21
N ASN A 40 1.73 7.07 7.50
CA ASN A 40 0.86 8.02 8.19
C ASN A 40 -0.19 7.29 9.04
N ASN A 41 -0.70 6.14 8.60
CA ASN A 41 -1.63 5.34 9.39
C ASN A 41 -0.95 4.54 10.52
N GLU A 42 0.36 4.27 10.44
CA GLU A 42 1.17 3.79 11.57
C GLU A 42 1.33 4.88 12.62
N GLU A 43 1.68 6.11 12.22
CA GLU A 43 1.79 7.27 13.12
C GLU A 43 0.47 7.58 13.83
N LYS A 44 -0.65 7.40 13.14
CA LYS A 44 -2.01 7.52 13.71
C LYS A 44 -2.41 6.35 14.61
N GLY A 45 -1.59 5.31 14.73
CA GLY A 45 -1.84 4.14 15.57
C GLY A 45 -2.97 3.23 15.09
N ILE A 46 -3.27 3.23 13.78
CA ILE A 46 -4.37 2.45 13.19
C ILE A 46 -3.90 1.07 12.77
N LEU A 47 -2.67 0.99 12.26
CA LEU A 47 -2.08 -0.20 11.68
C LEU A 47 -0.57 -0.20 11.95
N ARG A 48 0.07 -1.31 11.61
CA ARG A 48 1.52 -1.49 11.66
C ARG A 48 2.03 -2.24 10.43
N ASN A 49 3.20 -1.87 9.95
CA ASN A 49 3.89 -2.56 8.88
C ASN A 49 4.70 -3.74 9.45
N VAL A 50 4.12 -4.93 9.38
CA VAL A 50 4.73 -6.15 9.92
C VAL A 50 5.76 -6.79 8.98
N SER A 51 6.05 -6.19 7.82
CA SER A 51 6.95 -6.77 6.81
C SER A 51 8.31 -7.21 7.39
N ARG A 52 8.89 -6.41 8.27
CA ARG A 52 10.17 -6.74 8.94
C ARG A 52 10.03 -7.88 9.94
N GLU A 53 8.95 -7.89 10.73
CA GLU A 53 8.65 -8.95 11.70
C GLU A 53 8.47 -10.32 11.02
N LEU A 54 7.94 -10.30 9.80
CA LEU A 54 7.79 -11.50 8.98
C LEU A 54 9.12 -11.99 8.39
N GLY A 55 10.17 -11.18 8.42
CA GLY A 55 11.51 -11.49 7.89
C GLY A 55 11.91 -10.71 6.64
N GLY A 56 11.12 -9.71 6.23
CA GLY A 56 11.49 -8.77 5.17
C GLY A 56 12.71 -7.96 5.56
N ASN A 57 13.73 -7.99 4.71
CA ASN A 57 15.02 -7.33 4.98
C ASN A 57 15.55 -6.56 3.76
N LYS A 58 14.78 -6.48 2.67
CA LYS A 58 15.17 -5.70 1.50
C LYS A 58 14.76 -4.26 1.69
N PHE A 59 15.74 -3.39 1.50
CA PHE A 59 15.53 -1.96 1.40
C PHE A 59 14.89 -1.63 0.05
N LEU A 60 13.79 -0.89 0.08
CA LEU A 60 13.19 -0.34 -1.11
C LEU A 60 13.99 0.90 -1.52
N THR A 61 14.85 0.76 -2.53
CA THR A 61 15.43 1.93 -3.19
C THR A 61 14.32 2.68 -3.92
N GLN A 62 13.95 3.84 -3.38
CA GLN A 62 12.87 4.67 -3.89
C GLN A 62 13.45 5.78 -4.78
N SER A 63 12.85 5.95 -5.95
CA SER A 63 13.05 7.13 -6.81
C SER A 63 11.67 7.66 -7.24
N ILE A 64 10.75 7.70 -6.27
CA ILE A 64 9.35 8.08 -6.43
C ILE A 64 9.29 9.43 -7.09
N SER A 65 8.60 9.46 -8.22
CA SER A 65 8.50 10.63 -9.09
C SER A 65 7.36 10.52 -10.11
N PHE A 66 6.59 9.41 -10.07
CA PHE A 66 5.68 9.07 -11.14
C PHE A 66 4.60 10.14 -11.35
N MET A 67 3.97 10.63 -10.28
CA MET A 67 2.91 11.62 -10.39
C MET A 67 3.45 12.96 -10.90
N SER A 68 4.57 13.46 -10.37
CA SER A 68 5.14 14.75 -10.81
C SER A 68 5.77 14.70 -12.20
N SER A 69 6.23 13.52 -12.65
CA SER A 69 6.74 13.28 -14.01
C SER A 69 5.62 13.09 -15.03
N ASN A 70 4.43 12.69 -14.59
CA ASN A 70 3.29 12.43 -15.46
C ASN A 70 2.03 13.26 -15.09
N PRO A 71 2.12 14.58 -14.88
CA PRO A 71 1.02 15.39 -14.35
C PRO A 71 -0.23 15.36 -15.26
N LYS A 72 -0.04 15.15 -16.57
CA LYS A 72 -1.14 15.02 -17.55
C LYS A 72 -2.09 13.85 -17.28
N LEU A 73 -1.64 12.83 -16.54
CA LEU A 73 -2.49 11.69 -16.15
C LEU A 73 -3.45 12.06 -15.00
N TYR A 74 -3.25 13.20 -14.35
CA TYR A 74 -3.98 13.60 -13.15
C TYR A 74 -4.69 14.92 -13.39
N THR A 75 -6.02 14.87 -13.55
CA THR A 75 -6.84 16.05 -13.84
C THR A 75 -6.78 17.13 -12.75
N LYS A 76 -6.32 16.80 -11.54
CA LYS A 76 -6.16 17.73 -10.42
C LYS A 76 -4.74 18.33 -10.31
N LEU A 77 -3.76 17.84 -11.08
CA LEU A 77 -2.40 18.40 -11.12
C LEU A 77 -2.24 19.31 -12.33
N LYS A 78 -2.73 20.55 -12.22
CA LYS A 78 -2.74 21.49 -13.35
C LYS A 78 -1.77 22.65 -13.19
N SER A 79 -1.49 23.08 -11.96
CA SER A 79 -0.64 24.23 -11.70
C SER A 79 0.83 23.84 -11.53
N LYS A 80 1.75 24.79 -11.76
CA LYS A 80 3.18 24.56 -11.52
C LYS A 80 3.45 24.43 -10.01
N GLU A 81 2.66 25.11 -9.21
CA GLU A 81 2.67 25.13 -7.76
C GLU A 81 2.31 23.75 -7.18
N ASP A 82 1.24 23.11 -7.68
CA ASP A 82 0.87 21.74 -7.30
C ASP A 82 1.98 20.75 -7.62
N ILE A 83 2.58 20.87 -8.81
CA ILE A 83 3.68 19.98 -9.24
C ILE A 83 4.91 20.20 -8.35
N ALA A 84 5.22 21.45 -8.00
CA ALA A 84 6.34 21.76 -7.11
C ALA A 84 6.12 21.18 -5.70
N ARG A 85 4.92 21.34 -5.13
CA ARG A 85 4.57 20.75 -3.83
C ARG A 85 4.59 19.21 -3.87
N LEU A 86 4.09 18.61 -4.94
CA LEU A 86 4.15 17.17 -5.14
C LEU A 86 5.59 16.66 -5.21
N LYS A 87 6.50 17.37 -5.89
CA LYS A 87 7.93 17.03 -5.90
C LYS A 87 8.55 17.08 -4.50
N GLN A 88 8.12 18.00 -3.64
CA GLN A 88 8.56 18.02 -2.25
C GLN A 88 8.08 16.79 -1.47
N ILE A 89 6.82 16.40 -1.65
CA ILE A 89 6.26 15.17 -1.06
C ILE A 89 7.07 13.96 -1.54
N GLU A 90 7.27 13.82 -2.85
CA GLU A 90 8.07 12.74 -3.45
C GLU A 90 9.52 12.73 -2.93
N SER A 91 10.15 13.90 -2.79
CA SER A 91 11.49 14.01 -2.20
C SER A 91 11.53 13.55 -0.75
N GLN A 92 10.49 13.85 0.05
CA GLN A 92 10.39 13.38 1.43
C GLN A 92 10.27 11.86 1.45
N LEU A 93 9.41 11.27 0.61
CA LEU A 93 9.25 9.82 0.51
C LEU A 93 10.56 9.11 0.12
N ASN A 94 11.30 9.68 -0.82
CA ASN A 94 12.59 9.14 -1.25
C ASN A 94 13.68 9.17 -0.17
N SER A 95 13.52 9.99 0.88
CA SER A 95 14.44 10.03 2.01
C SER A 95 14.16 8.96 3.06
N ARG A 96 13.05 8.21 2.93
CA ARG A 96 12.59 7.25 3.95
C ARG A 96 13.17 5.87 3.74
N GLU A 97 13.45 5.20 4.84
CA GLU A 97 13.83 3.80 4.84
C GLU A 97 12.58 2.91 4.86
N VAL A 98 12.27 2.29 3.73
CA VAL A 98 11.12 1.38 3.62
C VAL A 98 11.61 -0.02 3.34
N PHE A 99 11.17 -0.98 4.15
CA PHE A 99 11.51 -2.39 4.01
C PHE A 99 10.36 -3.16 3.40
N TYR A 100 10.69 -4.13 2.56
CA TYR A 100 9.73 -5.04 1.95
C TYR A 100 10.24 -6.48 1.95
N ILE A 101 9.33 -7.41 1.66
CA ILE A 101 9.63 -8.82 1.47
C ILE A 101 9.79 -9.06 -0.03
N ASP A 102 11.00 -9.43 -0.47
CA ASP A 102 11.23 -9.77 -1.86
C ASP A 102 10.44 -11.01 -2.26
N LYS A 103 9.91 -11.04 -3.49
CA LYS A 103 9.11 -12.18 -3.94
C LYS A 103 9.87 -13.50 -3.94
N ASN A 104 11.21 -13.47 -4.05
CA ASN A 104 12.04 -14.66 -3.94
C ASN A 104 12.22 -15.13 -2.49
N GLN A 105 12.11 -14.23 -1.50
CA GLN A 105 12.14 -14.56 -0.07
C GLN A 105 10.81 -15.15 0.40
N LEU A 106 9.70 -14.65 -0.17
CA LEU A 106 8.35 -15.10 0.14
C LEU A 106 8.11 -16.58 -0.21
N ALA A 107 8.95 -17.17 -1.08
CA ALA A 107 8.89 -18.60 -1.40
C ALA A 107 9.16 -19.51 -0.17
N SER A 108 9.69 -18.98 0.94
CA SER A 108 9.83 -19.75 2.16
C SER A 108 8.49 -19.91 2.89
N LYS A 109 8.11 -21.16 3.20
CA LYS A 109 6.86 -21.49 3.95
C LYS A 109 6.78 -20.81 5.33
N ASN A 110 7.91 -20.40 5.90
CA ASN A 110 7.93 -19.77 7.22
C ASN A 110 7.35 -18.35 7.21
N MET A 111 7.43 -17.61 6.10
CA MET A 111 6.89 -16.25 6.01
C MET A 111 5.39 -16.27 5.72
N ILE A 112 4.95 -17.13 4.78
CA ILE A 112 3.54 -17.21 4.36
C ILE A 112 2.62 -17.58 5.51
N ASN A 113 3.07 -18.46 6.42
CA ASN A 113 2.27 -18.92 7.56
C ASN A 113 2.00 -17.82 8.60
N LYS A 114 2.88 -16.81 8.67
CA LYS A 114 2.76 -15.67 9.59
C LYS A 114 1.87 -14.54 9.06
N ILE A 115 1.50 -14.60 7.78
CA ILE A 115 0.45 -13.72 7.23
C ILE A 115 -0.89 -14.20 7.78
N GLU A 116 -1.71 -13.25 8.20
CA GLU A 116 -3.00 -13.44 8.85
C GLU A 116 -4.16 -13.04 7.92
N ASP A 117 -5.34 -13.58 8.19
CA ASP A 117 -6.56 -13.13 7.52
C ASP A 117 -6.80 -11.65 7.81
N GLY A 118 -7.12 -10.89 6.77
CA GLY A 118 -7.35 -9.45 6.90
C GLY A 118 -6.08 -8.59 6.81
N ASP A 119 -4.88 -9.18 6.79
CA ASP A 119 -3.66 -8.41 6.50
C ASP A 119 -3.80 -7.71 5.15
N ILE A 120 -3.43 -6.43 5.10
CA ILE A 120 -3.35 -5.68 3.86
C ILE A 120 -2.01 -6.01 3.20
N ILE A 121 -2.08 -6.49 1.95
CA ILE A 121 -0.90 -6.81 1.14
C ILE A 121 -0.74 -5.73 0.08
N ALA A 122 0.36 -4.98 0.16
CA ALA A 122 0.76 -3.99 -0.85
C ALA A 122 1.78 -4.62 -1.80
N LEU A 123 1.48 -4.63 -3.11
CA LEU A 123 2.35 -5.18 -4.13
C LEU A 123 3.39 -4.15 -4.56
N VAL A 124 4.63 -4.35 -4.13
CA VAL A 124 5.72 -3.40 -4.33
C VAL A 124 6.12 -3.35 -5.80
N ALA A 125 6.13 -2.14 -6.35
CA ALA A 125 6.43 -1.89 -7.76
C ALA A 125 7.86 -2.29 -8.13
N ALA A 126 8.02 -2.90 -9.31
CA ALA A 126 9.32 -3.12 -9.91
C ALA A 126 9.92 -1.81 -10.45
N ASP A 127 9.09 -0.94 -11.00
CA ASP A 127 9.43 0.45 -11.38
C ASP A 127 9.70 1.28 -10.12
N SER A 128 10.88 1.88 -9.99
CA SER A 128 11.29 2.66 -8.82
C SER A 128 10.65 4.05 -8.74
N SER A 129 10.00 4.51 -9.81
CA SER A 129 9.22 5.76 -9.80
C SER A 129 7.89 5.64 -9.04
N LEU A 130 7.47 4.41 -8.74
CA LEU A 130 6.33 4.03 -7.92
C LEU A 130 6.79 3.17 -6.73
N ASP A 131 6.04 3.22 -5.65
CA ASP A 131 6.23 2.39 -4.46
C ASP A 131 5.39 1.11 -4.54
N VAL A 132 4.10 1.25 -4.81
CA VAL A 132 3.11 0.17 -4.78
C VAL A 132 2.24 0.26 -6.02
N THR A 133 2.03 -0.89 -6.69
CA THR A 133 1.19 -0.97 -7.90
C THR A 133 -0.25 -1.39 -7.60
N HIS A 134 -0.45 -2.14 -6.52
CA HIS A 134 -1.76 -2.68 -6.18
C HIS A 134 -1.86 -3.03 -4.70
N THR A 135 -3.07 -2.99 -4.16
CA THR A 135 -3.35 -3.29 -2.75
C THR A 135 -4.47 -4.31 -2.64
N THR A 136 -4.32 -5.25 -1.71
CA THR A 136 -5.23 -6.38 -1.55
C THR A 136 -5.42 -6.73 -0.08
N ILE A 137 -6.39 -7.58 0.23
CA ILE A 137 -6.57 -8.16 1.57
C ILE A 137 -6.23 -9.66 1.50
N ALA A 138 -5.42 -10.13 2.45
CA ALA A 138 -5.07 -11.53 2.59
C ALA A 138 -6.28 -12.36 3.04
N ILE A 139 -6.50 -13.48 2.36
CA ILE A 139 -7.47 -14.51 2.72
C ILE A 139 -6.72 -15.85 2.80
N LYS A 140 -6.68 -16.46 3.97
CA LYS A 140 -6.12 -17.79 4.19
C LYS A 140 -7.15 -18.84 3.79
N GLN A 141 -6.69 -19.80 3.00
CA GLN A 141 -7.45 -20.99 2.66
C GLN A 141 -6.50 -22.17 2.78
N ASN A 142 -6.76 -23.03 3.78
CA ASN A 142 -5.83 -24.08 4.18
C ASN A 142 -4.44 -23.48 4.50
N ASP A 143 -3.36 -24.06 3.97
CA ASP A 143 -1.98 -23.59 4.15
C ASP A 143 -1.55 -22.50 3.15
N ASN A 144 -2.48 -21.90 2.42
CA ASN A 144 -2.19 -20.93 1.37
C ASN A 144 -2.83 -19.56 1.67
N VAL A 145 -2.19 -18.50 1.21
CA VAL A 145 -2.72 -17.14 1.21
C VAL A 145 -3.19 -16.79 -0.20
N TYR A 146 -4.40 -16.26 -0.31
CA TYR A 146 -5.01 -15.71 -1.51
C TYR A 146 -5.28 -14.22 -1.31
N LEU A 147 -5.61 -13.51 -2.39
CA LEU A 147 -5.83 -12.05 -2.35
C LEU A 147 -7.26 -11.70 -2.72
N LEU A 148 -8.00 -11.10 -1.80
CA LEU A 148 -9.25 -10.41 -2.07
C LEU A 148 -8.92 -9.01 -2.62
N HIS A 149 -9.31 -8.73 -3.87
CA HIS A 149 -8.92 -7.49 -4.54
C HIS A 149 -9.89 -7.04 -5.63
N ALA A 150 -9.79 -5.76 -5.99
CA ALA A 150 -10.41 -5.19 -7.19
C ALA A 150 -9.38 -5.17 -8.33
N PRO A 151 -9.38 -6.13 -9.27
CA PRO A 151 -8.26 -6.35 -10.19
C PRO A 151 -8.13 -5.26 -11.26
N LYS A 152 -9.24 -4.71 -11.72
CA LYS A 152 -9.29 -3.69 -12.77
C LYS A 152 -10.45 -2.71 -12.53
N PRO A 153 -10.33 -1.46 -13.00
CA PRO A 153 -11.47 -0.55 -13.04
C PRO A 153 -12.65 -1.19 -13.79
N GLY A 154 -13.85 -1.10 -13.21
CA GLY A 154 -15.08 -1.62 -13.82
C GLY A 154 -15.35 -3.12 -13.62
N THR A 155 -14.47 -3.85 -12.94
CA THR A 155 -14.71 -5.27 -12.59
C THR A 155 -15.19 -5.43 -11.15
N LYS A 156 -15.70 -6.61 -10.82
CA LYS A 156 -16.10 -6.95 -9.45
C LYS A 156 -14.89 -7.27 -8.58
N VAL A 157 -15.04 -7.10 -7.27
CA VAL A 157 -14.10 -7.63 -6.28
C VAL A 157 -14.10 -9.16 -6.39
N GLN A 158 -12.92 -9.76 -6.34
CA GLN A 158 -12.75 -11.21 -6.48
C GLN A 158 -11.59 -11.70 -5.62
N ILE A 159 -11.51 -13.01 -5.44
CA ILE A 159 -10.34 -13.69 -4.86
C ILE A 159 -9.47 -14.17 -6.01
N THR A 160 -8.14 -14.07 -5.89
CA THR A 160 -7.22 -14.59 -6.90
C THR A 160 -7.38 -16.10 -7.07
N GLU A 161 -7.29 -16.60 -8.31
CA GLU A 161 -7.30 -18.05 -8.58
C GLU A 161 -6.02 -18.74 -8.09
N LYS A 162 -4.90 -18.01 -8.17
CA LYS A 162 -3.59 -18.45 -7.68
C LYS A 162 -3.36 -17.93 -6.26
N HIS A 163 -2.70 -18.73 -5.43
CA HIS A 163 -2.19 -18.26 -4.14
C HIS A 163 -1.10 -17.19 -4.35
N LEU A 164 -0.90 -16.35 -3.33
CA LEU A 164 -0.06 -15.15 -3.30
C LEU A 164 1.32 -15.37 -3.94
N ILE A 165 2.04 -16.42 -3.53
CA ILE A 165 3.38 -16.72 -4.05
C ILE A 165 3.38 -16.88 -5.59
N ASN A 166 2.44 -17.66 -6.15
CA ASN A 166 2.34 -17.85 -7.59
C ASN A 166 1.84 -16.58 -8.29
N TYR A 167 0.90 -15.87 -7.67
CA TYR A 167 0.38 -14.61 -8.22
C TYR A 167 1.48 -13.56 -8.41
N ILE A 168 2.33 -13.34 -7.41
CA ILE A 168 3.41 -12.34 -7.50
C ILE A 168 4.61 -12.82 -8.34
N ARG A 169 4.87 -14.13 -8.38
CA ARG A 169 5.95 -14.68 -9.22
C ARG A 169 5.69 -14.40 -10.69
N ASP A 170 4.46 -14.61 -11.13
CA ASP A 170 4.06 -14.44 -12.52
C ASP A 170 3.91 -12.95 -12.91
N ASN A 171 3.82 -12.06 -11.92
CA ASN A 171 3.72 -10.62 -12.14
C ASN A 171 5.10 -9.95 -12.22
N LYS A 172 5.47 -9.51 -13.43
CA LYS A 172 6.76 -8.82 -13.68
C LYS A 172 6.79 -7.38 -13.16
N SER A 173 5.64 -6.72 -12.98
CA SER A 173 5.60 -5.35 -12.43
C SER A 173 5.72 -5.31 -10.91
N VAL A 174 5.82 -6.47 -10.26
CA VAL A 174 5.91 -6.62 -8.81
C VAL A 174 7.24 -7.28 -8.45
N LYS A 175 7.99 -6.67 -7.53
CA LYS A 175 9.25 -7.24 -7.00
C LYS A 175 9.11 -7.84 -5.61
N GLY A 176 8.01 -7.57 -4.90
CA GLY A 176 7.77 -8.10 -3.57
C GLY A 176 6.49 -7.57 -2.97
N ILE A 177 6.35 -7.72 -1.65
CA ILE A 177 5.19 -7.25 -0.90
C ILE A 177 5.59 -6.48 0.35
N MET A 178 4.73 -5.57 0.78
CA MET A 178 4.64 -5.14 2.18
C MET A 178 3.38 -5.77 2.79
N VAL A 179 3.47 -6.15 4.06
CA VAL A 179 2.35 -6.70 4.83
C VAL A 179 2.03 -5.74 5.97
N VAL A 180 0.77 -5.35 6.04
CA VAL A 180 0.28 -4.32 6.96
C VAL A 180 -0.89 -4.89 7.73
N ARG A 181 -0.87 -4.72 9.06
CA ARG A 181 -1.85 -5.31 9.97
C ARG A 181 -2.51 -4.23 10.80
N LEU A 182 -3.84 -4.29 10.94
CA LEU A 182 -4.57 -3.42 11.86
C LEU A 182 -4.11 -3.66 13.30
N ILE A 183 -4.00 -2.58 14.08
CA ILE A 183 -3.79 -2.66 15.52
C ILE A 183 -5.17 -2.84 16.17
N GLU A 184 -5.30 -3.82 17.07
CA GLU A 184 -6.56 -4.10 17.78
C GLU A 184 -6.88 -3.07 18.87
#